data_AF-A0A534RJL7-F1
#
_entry.id   AF-A0A534RJL7-F1
#
_cell.length_a   1.000
_cell.length_b   1.000
_cell.length_c   1.000
_cell.angle_alpha   90.00
_cell.angle_beta   90.00
_cell.angle_gamma   90.00
#
_symmetry.space_group_name_H-M   'P 1'
#
loop_
_entity.id
_entity.type
_entity.pdbx_description
1 polymer ?
#
loop_
_entity_poly.entity_id
_entity_poly.type
_entity_poly.pdbx_seq_one_letter_code
_entity_poly.pdbx_strand_id
1 'polypeptide(L)'
;MVAAIRDSADWSTEQAAAQRQLMVRRLPLFAACWLATTVLWNLILIVEGLVTPMIATLGLLVQSSILGAAFTLCRADPAAPRVPRVVATACGLLGVSWTALFAAVGGDGDMLAFIHLMLYVSSSLFFVWGWRPALVLLAGTVAPWLLVAPFLTFYVPSIELGTAIVIGSALALAAAEGYARSFRAIFLHRRALQASRDAAESARAEAEAATRAKDQFLATLSHELRSPLNAVLSWTDMLRRGLLDERHVRRALESIERNAKSQIRLIEDLLDISRIAAGKLSLQEANVDLASVVASVVELLRGVAEAKQIVLDVRLDQGVVPVRGDPTRLHQVVENLLSNAVKFTPEGGAVGVEMKCTDAHAEVVVRDTGIGIPPDVLSRIFDRFHQADNSTTRRYGGLGLGLAIARELVHQHGGSIEAESPGENLGSTFRVKLPLDGTVARPETNAVPAGWVPRGLEGLATLGRVRVLVVDDESDARDSITAVLAHCGAEVTPAASVQEAR
;
A
#
# COMPACT_ATOMS: atom_id res chain seq x y z
N MET A 1 6.96 22.84 4.40
CA MET A 1 8.11 23.75 4.23
C MET A 1 9.44 23.09 4.60
N VAL A 2 9.57 22.44 5.76
CA VAL A 2 10.81 21.72 6.18
C VAL A 2 11.14 20.52 5.27
N ALA A 3 10.16 19.74 4.82
CA ALA A 3 10.36 18.63 3.86
C ALA A 3 10.88 19.12 2.49
N ALA A 4 10.30 20.19 1.95
CA ALA A 4 10.74 20.77 0.67
C ALA A 4 12.17 21.35 0.73
N ILE A 5 12.58 21.89 1.88
CA ILE A 5 13.96 22.38 2.09
C ILE A 5 14.94 21.21 2.21
N ARG A 6 14.57 20.15 2.95
CA ARG A 6 15.40 18.94 3.09
C ARG A 6 15.59 18.24 1.75
N ASP A 7 14.51 18.10 0.98
CA ASP A 7 14.58 17.59 -0.38
C ASP A 7 15.51 18.46 -1.22
N SER A 8 15.36 19.80 -1.22
CA SER A 8 16.22 20.71 -2.00
C SER A 8 17.72 20.59 -1.67
N ALA A 9 18.04 20.30 -0.41
CA ALA A 9 19.41 20.07 0.05
C ALA A 9 19.93 18.72 -0.47
N ASP A 10 19.14 17.65 -0.38
CA ASP A 10 19.48 16.33 -0.92
C ASP A 10 19.59 16.32 -2.47
N TRP A 11 18.77 17.11 -3.16
CA TRP A 11 18.88 17.34 -4.61
C TRP A 11 20.25 17.94 -4.98
N SER A 12 20.77 18.85 -4.15
CA SER A 12 22.06 19.49 -4.40
C SER A 12 23.25 18.56 -4.15
N THR A 13 23.14 17.66 -3.17
CA THR A 13 24.23 16.75 -2.78
C THR A 13 24.40 15.61 -3.79
N GLU A 14 23.31 15.00 -4.26
CA GLU A 14 23.36 13.98 -5.31
C GLU A 14 23.80 14.54 -6.65
N GLN A 15 23.27 15.70 -7.05
CA GLN A 15 23.70 16.38 -8.27
C GLN A 15 25.21 16.67 -8.22
N ALA A 16 25.70 17.16 -7.07
CA ALA A 16 27.12 17.41 -6.88
C ALA A 16 27.94 16.11 -6.91
N ALA A 17 27.43 14.99 -6.39
CA ALA A 17 28.11 13.70 -6.47
C ALA A 17 28.21 13.19 -7.92
N ALA A 18 27.11 13.27 -8.69
CA ALA A 18 27.09 12.90 -10.10
C ALA A 18 28.06 13.76 -10.93
N GLN A 19 28.13 15.05 -10.63
CA GLN A 19 29.09 15.97 -11.24
C GLN A 19 30.55 15.56 -10.96
N ARG A 20 30.88 15.19 -9.71
CA ARG A 20 32.23 14.76 -9.32
C ARG A 20 32.64 13.48 -10.05
N GLN A 21 31.76 12.49 -10.11
CA GLN A 21 32.02 11.25 -10.85
C GLN A 21 32.24 11.50 -12.34
N LEU A 22 31.46 12.41 -12.94
CA LEU A 22 31.64 12.80 -14.34
C LEU A 22 33.01 13.45 -14.58
N MET A 23 33.49 14.30 -13.66
CA MET A 23 34.82 14.90 -13.75
C MET A 23 35.92 13.84 -13.72
N VAL A 24 35.85 12.89 -12.79
CA VAL A 24 36.83 11.79 -12.71
C VAL A 24 36.82 10.92 -13.96
N ARG A 25 35.64 10.65 -14.53
CA ARG A 25 35.49 9.88 -15.78
C ARG A 25 36.11 10.59 -16.98
N ARG A 26 36.03 11.92 -17.04
CA ARG A 26 36.55 12.73 -18.17
C ARG A 26 38.02 13.10 -18.04
N LEU A 27 38.58 13.07 -16.82
CA LEU A 27 39.96 13.43 -16.53
C LEU A 27 41.01 12.71 -17.41
N PRO A 28 40.95 11.39 -17.67
CA PRO A 28 41.93 10.75 -18.55
C PRO A 28 41.84 11.20 -20.02
N LEU A 29 40.62 11.47 -20.54
CA LEU A 29 40.46 12.02 -21.89
C LEU A 29 41.02 13.44 -21.96
N PHE A 30 40.74 14.26 -20.95
CA PHE A 30 41.33 15.61 -20.85
C PHE A 30 42.86 15.56 -20.82
N ALA A 31 43.44 14.69 -20.00
CA ALA A 31 44.89 14.53 -19.89
C ALA A 31 45.54 14.11 -21.21
N ALA A 32 44.93 13.18 -21.95
CA ALA A 32 45.42 12.73 -23.24
C ALA A 32 45.38 13.87 -24.29
N CYS A 33 44.25 14.58 -24.40
CA CYS A 33 44.11 15.73 -25.30
C CYS A 33 45.11 16.84 -24.94
N TRP A 34 45.30 17.10 -23.64
CA TRP A 34 46.24 18.10 -23.15
C TRP A 34 47.68 17.76 -23.55
N LEU A 35 48.16 16.56 -23.20
CA LEU A 35 49.53 16.13 -23.49
C LEU A 35 49.82 16.09 -25.00
N ALA A 36 48.87 15.64 -25.81
CA ALA A 36 48.99 15.66 -27.27
C ALA A 36 49.19 17.10 -27.79
N THR A 37 48.41 18.04 -27.27
CA THR A 37 48.52 19.47 -27.60
C THR A 37 49.86 20.05 -27.14
N THR A 38 50.31 19.68 -25.95
CA THR A 38 51.62 20.09 -25.42
C THR A 38 52.78 19.60 -26.26
N VAL A 39 52.76 18.33 -26.69
CA VAL A 39 53.80 17.77 -27.56
C VAL A 39 53.87 18.55 -28.87
N LEU A 40 52.72 18.85 -29.49
CA LEU A 40 52.66 19.62 -30.73
C LEU A 40 53.29 21.00 -30.57
N TRP A 41 52.93 21.73 -29.52
CA TRP A 41 53.48 23.06 -29.25
C TRP A 41 54.98 23.03 -28.94
N ASN A 42 55.44 22.08 -28.15
CA ASN A 42 56.87 21.90 -27.90
C ASN A 42 57.65 21.63 -29.20
N LEU A 43 57.07 20.89 -30.14
CA LEU A 43 57.68 20.61 -31.44
C LEU A 43 57.81 21.89 -32.28
N ILE A 44 56.78 22.74 -32.28
CA ILE A 44 56.81 24.06 -32.91
C ILE A 44 57.91 24.94 -32.29
N LEU A 45 57.99 25.00 -30.96
CA LEU A 45 59.00 25.80 -30.25
C LEU A 45 60.44 25.35 -30.51
N ILE A 46 60.66 24.04 -30.73
CA ILE A 46 61.96 23.50 -31.13
C ILE A 46 62.31 23.91 -32.56
N VAL A 47 61.35 23.84 -33.49
CA VAL A 47 61.54 24.21 -34.90
C VAL A 47 61.86 25.70 -35.05
N GLU A 48 61.19 26.55 -34.27
CA GLU A 48 61.46 28.00 -34.22
C GLU A 48 62.77 28.36 -33.50
N GLY A 49 63.50 27.37 -32.96
CA GLY A 49 64.76 27.57 -32.26
C GLY A 49 64.62 28.27 -30.90
N LEU A 50 63.41 28.43 -30.39
CA LEU A 50 63.13 29.07 -29.11
C LEU A 50 63.50 28.13 -27.94
N VAL A 51 63.17 26.85 -28.05
CA VAL A 51 63.35 25.89 -26.95
C VAL A 51 64.25 24.73 -27.36
N THR A 52 65.21 24.35 -26.52
CA THR A 52 66.03 23.15 -26.76
C THR A 52 65.23 21.87 -26.48
N PRO A 53 65.56 20.74 -27.13
CA PRO A 53 64.90 19.45 -26.85
C PRO A 53 64.92 19.05 -25.37
N MET A 54 66.00 19.42 -24.65
CA MET A 54 66.13 19.18 -23.21
C MET A 54 65.07 19.94 -22.40
N ILE A 55 64.91 21.24 -22.65
CA ILE A 55 63.94 22.09 -21.95
C ILE A 55 62.50 21.65 -22.28
N ALA A 56 62.21 21.34 -23.54
CA ALA A 56 60.91 20.82 -23.96
C ALA A 56 60.54 19.50 -23.27
N THR A 57 61.51 18.59 -23.12
CA THR A 57 61.33 17.31 -22.42
C THR A 57 61.07 17.52 -20.94
N LEU A 58 61.79 18.44 -20.30
CA LEU A 58 61.58 18.80 -18.89
C LEU A 58 60.17 19.37 -18.67
N GLY A 59 59.72 20.27 -19.54
CA GLY A 59 58.36 20.83 -19.49
C GLY A 59 57.27 19.76 -19.63
N LEU A 60 57.44 18.81 -20.56
CA LEU A 60 56.51 17.69 -20.74
C LEU A 60 56.47 16.77 -19.50
N LEU A 61 57.61 16.54 -18.86
CA LEU A 61 57.69 15.74 -17.63
C LEU A 61 56.96 16.41 -16.46
N VAL A 62 57.10 17.74 -16.32
CA VAL A 62 56.36 18.52 -15.31
C VAL A 62 54.85 18.42 -15.55
N GLN A 63 54.38 18.64 -16.78
CA GLN A 63 52.94 18.57 -17.10
C GLN A 63 52.36 17.17 -16.94
N SER A 64 53.11 16.13 -17.34
CA SER A 64 52.72 14.74 -17.14
C SER A 64 52.62 14.39 -15.66
N SER A 65 53.51 14.93 -14.82
CA SER A 65 53.50 14.73 -13.37
C SER A 65 52.29 15.41 -12.71
N ILE A 66 51.94 16.63 -13.13
CA ILE A 66 50.75 17.36 -12.65
C ILE A 66 49.46 16.56 -12.96
N LEU A 67 49.31 16.10 -14.20
CA LEU A 67 48.14 15.31 -14.62
C LEU A 67 48.09 13.95 -13.94
N GLY A 68 49.25 13.28 -13.79
CA GLY A 68 49.37 12.01 -13.07
C GLY A 68 48.95 12.14 -11.60
N ALA A 69 49.39 13.18 -10.90
CA ALA A 69 49.00 13.46 -9.53
C ALA A 69 47.50 13.78 -9.39
N ALA A 70 46.94 14.57 -10.30
CA ALA A 70 45.51 14.86 -10.31
C ALA A 70 44.68 13.57 -10.50
N PHE A 71 45.13 12.71 -11.41
CA PHE A 71 44.47 11.45 -11.72
C PHE A 71 44.46 10.48 -10.54
N THR A 72 45.61 10.30 -9.86
CA THR A 72 45.71 9.41 -8.70
C THR A 72 44.85 9.91 -7.53
N LEU A 73 44.89 11.22 -7.24
CA LEU A 73 44.10 11.83 -6.17
C LEU A 73 42.58 11.76 -6.44
N CYS A 74 42.15 11.92 -7.68
CA CYS A 74 40.75 11.81 -8.08
C CYS A 74 40.25 10.37 -8.15
N ARG A 75 41.09 9.39 -8.51
CA ARG A 75 40.71 7.98 -8.53
C ARG A 75 40.61 7.34 -7.15
N ALA A 76 41.40 7.80 -6.19
CA ALA A 76 41.40 7.27 -4.83
C ALA A 76 40.03 7.41 -4.15
N ASP A 77 39.29 8.48 -4.44
CA ASP A 77 37.89 8.63 -4.05
C ASP A 77 37.15 9.53 -5.06
N PRO A 78 36.44 8.93 -6.04
CA PRO A 78 35.76 9.65 -7.10
C PRO A 78 34.57 10.51 -6.65
N ALA A 79 34.00 10.21 -5.48
CA ALA A 79 32.88 10.93 -4.93
C ALA A 79 33.31 12.01 -3.92
N ALA A 80 34.60 12.10 -3.60
CA ALA A 80 35.11 13.03 -2.59
C ALA A 80 34.88 14.50 -2.98
N PRO A 81 34.47 15.36 -2.03
CA PRO A 81 34.26 16.79 -2.27
C PRO A 81 35.55 17.54 -2.69
N ARG A 82 36.72 16.93 -2.52
CA ARG A 82 38.02 17.48 -2.97
C ARG A 82 38.22 17.43 -4.49
N VAL A 83 37.53 16.55 -5.22
CA VAL A 83 37.75 16.31 -6.66
C VAL A 83 37.75 17.59 -7.49
N PRO A 84 36.76 18.51 -7.38
CA PRO A 84 36.75 19.73 -8.18
C PRO A 84 37.96 20.63 -7.89
N ARG A 85 38.41 20.69 -6.63
CA ARG A 85 39.58 21.48 -6.22
C ARG A 85 40.86 20.89 -6.82
N VAL A 86 41.03 19.57 -6.73
CA VAL A 86 42.20 18.88 -7.30
C VAL A 86 42.31 19.12 -8.81
N VAL A 87 41.20 18.96 -9.55
CA VAL A 87 41.20 19.19 -11.00
C VAL A 87 41.46 20.66 -11.35
N ALA A 88 40.85 21.61 -10.62
CA ALA A 88 41.08 23.03 -10.83
C ALA A 88 42.53 23.44 -10.56
N THR A 89 43.12 22.96 -9.44
CA THR A 89 44.53 23.19 -9.12
C THR A 89 45.45 22.63 -10.19
N ALA A 90 45.19 21.42 -10.69
CA ALA A 90 45.96 20.84 -11.78
C ALA A 90 45.91 21.68 -13.05
N CYS A 91 44.72 22.14 -13.46
CA CYS A 91 44.57 23.04 -14.61
C CYS A 91 45.35 24.35 -14.42
N GLY A 92 45.32 24.92 -13.22
CA GLY A 92 46.07 26.14 -12.90
C GLY A 92 47.58 25.94 -13.00
N LEU A 93 48.10 24.85 -12.40
CA LEU A 93 49.53 24.49 -12.46
C LEU A 93 50.01 24.24 -13.90
N LEU A 94 49.17 23.68 -14.76
CA LEU A 94 49.50 23.51 -16.17
C LEU A 94 49.69 24.87 -16.88
N GLY A 95 48.81 25.85 -16.65
CA GLY A 95 48.96 27.21 -17.18
C GLY A 95 50.20 27.93 -16.65
N VAL A 96 50.44 27.83 -15.34
CA VAL A 96 51.65 28.39 -14.70
C VAL A 96 52.93 27.76 -15.28
N SER A 97 52.94 26.45 -15.53
CA SER A 97 54.10 25.78 -16.12
C SER A 97 54.45 26.32 -17.51
N TRP A 98 53.44 26.60 -18.34
CA TRP A 98 53.63 27.25 -19.65
C TRP A 98 54.14 28.68 -19.51
N THR A 99 53.58 29.44 -18.57
CA THR A 99 54.05 30.81 -18.28
C THR A 99 55.52 30.83 -17.88
N ALA A 100 55.95 29.91 -16.99
CA ALA A 100 57.33 29.81 -16.55
C ALA A 100 58.29 29.40 -17.68
N LEU A 101 57.88 28.49 -18.56
CA LEU A 101 58.67 28.07 -19.72
C LEU A 101 58.94 29.24 -20.67
N PHE A 102 57.89 30.01 -21.01
CA PHE A 102 58.04 31.17 -21.90
C PHE A 102 58.85 32.29 -21.24
N ALA A 103 58.70 32.52 -19.94
CA ALA A 103 59.52 33.45 -19.17
C ALA A 103 61.02 33.15 -19.27
N ALA A 104 61.38 31.88 -19.08
CA ALA A 104 62.78 31.43 -19.03
C ALA A 104 63.51 31.56 -20.37
N VAL A 105 62.73 31.59 -21.45
CA VAL A 105 63.24 31.56 -22.84
C VAL A 105 63.09 32.93 -23.54
N GLY A 106 62.38 33.88 -22.93
CA GLY A 106 62.05 35.16 -23.58
C GLY A 106 61.11 34.96 -24.77
N GLY A 107 60.20 33.98 -24.68
CA GLY A 107 59.33 33.57 -25.77
C GLY A 107 58.26 34.59 -26.17
N ASP A 108 57.52 34.27 -27.23
CA ASP A 108 56.45 35.09 -27.77
C ASP A 108 55.22 35.12 -26.82
N GLY A 109 54.87 36.31 -26.35
CA GLY A 109 53.73 36.55 -25.48
C GLY A 109 52.37 36.38 -26.17
N ASP A 110 52.29 36.55 -27.49
CA ASP A 110 51.07 36.35 -28.28
C ASP A 110 50.69 34.87 -28.32
N MET A 111 51.69 34.02 -28.55
CA MET A 111 51.55 32.56 -28.52
C MET A 111 51.17 32.05 -27.12
N LEU A 112 51.78 32.61 -26.07
CA LEU A 112 51.46 32.28 -24.68
C LEU A 112 50.00 32.61 -24.33
N ALA A 113 49.48 33.75 -24.80
CA ALA A 113 48.10 34.14 -24.59
C ALA A 113 47.12 33.17 -25.28
N PHE A 114 47.45 32.69 -26.48
CA PHE A 114 46.65 31.69 -27.18
C PHE A 114 46.60 30.33 -26.45
N ILE A 115 47.75 29.86 -25.94
CA ILE A 115 47.84 28.61 -25.16
C ILE A 115 46.97 28.70 -23.88
N HIS A 116 47.02 29.84 -23.19
CA HIS A 116 46.17 30.08 -22.01
C HIS A 116 44.68 30.07 -22.36
N LEU A 117 44.30 30.73 -23.46
CA LEU A 117 42.91 30.73 -23.91
C LEU A 117 42.42 29.29 -24.24
N MET A 118 43.23 28.48 -24.93
CA MET A 118 42.93 27.08 -25.19
C MET A 118 42.75 26.27 -23.90
N LEU A 119 43.57 26.51 -22.87
CA LEU A 119 43.44 25.86 -21.56
C LEU A 119 42.11 26.20 -20.87
N TYR A 120 41.67 27.45 -20.92
CA TYR A 120 40.39 27.84 -20.31
C TYR A 120 39.19 27.26 -21.05
N VAL A 121 39.21 27.28 -22.39
CA VAL A 121 38.12 26.71 -23.20
C VAL A 121 38.06 25.19 -23.00
N SER A 122 39.19 24.49 -23.07
CA SER A 122 39.22 23.04 -22.87
C SER A 122 38.77 22.64 -21.46
N SER A 123 39.26 23.30 -20.42
CA SER A 123 38.84 23.02 -19.04
C SER A 123 37.34 23.28 -18.83
N SER A 124 36.78 24.32 -19.45
CA SER A 124 35.35 24.67 -19.40
C SER A 124 34.45 23.66 -20.13
N LEU A 125 34.92 23.07 -21.22
CA LEU A 125 34.17 22.06 -21.98
C LEU A 125 34.22 20.67 -21.33
N PHE A 126 35.36 20.31 -20.73
CA PHE A 126 35.54 18.99 -20.13
C PHE A 126 34.87 18.87 -18.76
N PHE A 127 34.87 19.94 -17.97
CA PHE A 127 34.47 19.88 -16.56
C PHE A 127 33.27 20.78 -16.26
N VAL A 128 32.26 20.21 -15.58
CA VAL A 128 30.90 20.78 -15.42
C VAL A 128 30.81 21.67 -14.18
N TRP A 129 31.78 22.54 -13.93
CA TRP A 129 31.90 23.29 -12.67
C TRP A 129 31.19 24.65 -12.64
N GLY A 130 30.72 25.17 -13.78
CA GLY A 130 30.06 26.48 -13.90
C GLY A 130 31.04 27.67 -13.95
N TRP A 131 30.51 28.90 -14.04
CA TRP A 131 31.34 30.08 -14.28
C TRP A 131 32.22 30.51 -13.10
N ARG A 132 31.81 30.28 -11.84
CA ARG A 132 32.58 30.74 -10.67
C ARG A 132 33.93 30.03 -10.54
N PRO A 133 34.01 28.68 -10.60
CA PRO A 133 35.30 27.99 -10.59
C PRO A 133 36.14 28.28 -11.85
N ALA A 134 35.50 28.45 -13.00
CA ALA A 134 36.18 28.85 -14.24
C ALA A 134 36.82 30.25 -14.12
N LEU A 135 36.14 31.20 -13.45
CA LEU A 135 36.66 32.54 -13.19
C LEU A 135 37.86 32.51 -12.22
N VAL A 136 37.81 31.67 -11.18
CA VAL A 136 38.94 31.48 -10.25
C VAL A 136 40.15 30.90 -10.98
N LEU A 137 39.93 29.91 -11.85
CA LEU A 137 40.99 29.34 -12.69
C LEU A 137 41.60 30.40 -13.61
N LEU A 138 40.75 31.21 -14.26
CA LEU A 138 41.15 32.35 -15.10
C LEU A 138 42.03 33.33 -14.32
N ALA A 139 41.57 33.80 -13.17
CA ALA A 139 42.33 34.75 -12.34
C ALA A 139 43.66 34.17 -11.86
N GLY A 140 43.67 32.91 -11.43
CA GLY A 140 44.87 32.22 -10.91
C GLY A 140 45.96 32.03 -11.95
N THR A 141 45.60 32.09 -13.23
CA THR A 141 46.51 31.85 -14.35
C THR A 141 46.86 33.15 -15.11
N VAL A 142 45.99 34.17 -15.09
CA VAL A 142 46.30 35.51 -15.62
C VAL A 142 47.28 36.28 -14.73
N ALA A 143 47.22 36.13 -13.40
CA ALA A 143 48.13 36.86 -12.51
C ALA A 143 49.63 36.51 -12.73
N PRO A 144 50.02 35.22 -12.84
CA PRO A 144 51.39 34.84 -13.22
C PRO A 144 51.80 35.37 -14.60
N TRP A 145 50.88 35.38 -15.56
CA TRP A 145 51.13 35.90 -16.90
C TRP A 145 51.45 37.40 -16.88
N LEU A 146 50.69 38.20 -16.14
CA LEU A 146 50.94 39.65 -15.99
C LEU A 146 52.31 39.96 -15.35
N LEU A 147 52.76 39.13 -14.41
CA LEU A 147 54.06 39.30 -13.75
C LEU A 147 55.24 39.06 -14.71
N VAL A 148 55.07 38.16 -15.67
CA VAL A 148 56.09 37.79 -16.65
C VAL A 148 56.02 38.65 -17.91
N ALA A 149 54.88 39.31 -18.18
CA ALA A 149 54.66 40.11 -19.38
C ALA A 149 55.80 41.09 -19.75
N PRO A 150 56.47 41.80 -18.80
CA PRO A 150 57.60 42.68 -19.14
C PRO A 150 58.83 41.97 -19.74
N PHE A 151 58.92 40.64 -19.59
CA PHE A 151 60.00 39.81 -20.09
C PHE A 151 59.66 39.06 -21.39
N LEU A 152 58.48 39.30 -21.95
CA LEU A 152 58.00 38.66 -23.19
C LEU A 152 58.08 39.64 -24.36
N THR A 153 58.20 39.06 -25.56
CA THR A 153 58.09 39.82 -26.81
C THR A 153 56.66 39.75 -27.34
N PHE A 154 56.13 40.86 -27.84
CA PHE A 154 54.78 40.94 -28.42
C PHE A 154 54.89 41.52 -29.82
N TYR A 155 54.37 40.80 -30.81
CA TYR A 155 54.37 41.19 -32.22
C TYR A 155 53.04 41.80 -32.64
N VAL A 156 51.93 41.37 -32.01
CA VAL A 156 50.59 41.92 -32.22
C VAL A 156 50.41 43.21 -31.41
N PRO A 157 49.71 44.23 -31.94
CA PRO A 157 49.35 45.42 -31.17
C PRO A 157 48.60 45.03 -29.87
N SER A 158 48.99 45.65 -28.75
CA SER A 158 48.47 45.31 -27.41
C SER A 158 46.94 45.40 -27.28
N ILE A 159 46.28 46.23 -28.10
CA ILE A 159 44.82 46.36 -28.14
C ILE A 159 44.17 45.11 -28.73
N GLU A 160 44.68 44.59 -29.86
CA GLU A 160 44.12 43.40 -30.52
C GLU A 160 44.25 42.16 -29.62
N LEU A 161 45.43 41.99 -29.02
CA LEU A 161 45.68 40.91 -28.05
C LEU A 161 44.75 41.01 -26.83
N GLY A 162 44.61 42.22 -26.27
CA GLY A 162 43.69 42.48 -25.15
C GLY A 162 42.24 42.15 -25.49
N THR A 163 41.77 42.53 -26.69
CA THR A 163 40.41 42.21 -27.14
C THR A 163 40.17 40.71 -27.32
N ALA A 164 41.13 39.99 -27.90
CA ALA A 164 41.05 38.54 -28.09
C ALA A 164 40.98 37.79 -26.75
N ILE A 165 41.79 38.20 -25.77
CA ILE A 165 41.78 37.62 -24.42
C ILE A 165 40.43 37.86 -23.74
N VAL A 166 39.90 39.09 -23.79
CA VAL A 166 38.62 39.44 -23.16
C VAL A 166 37.46 38.66 -23.80
N ILE A 167 37.37 38.65 -25.14
CA ILE A 167 36.31 37.95 -25.86
C ILE A 167 36.40 36.44 -25.64
N GLY A 168 37.60 35.88 -25.74
CA GLY A 168 37.83 34.45 -25.53
C GLY A 168 37.50 33.99 -24.10
N SER A 169 37.87 34.80 -23.10
CA SER A 169 37.56 34.54 -21.69
C SER A 169 36.05 34.62 -21.43
N ALA A 170 35.37 35.61 -22.01
CA ALA A 170 33.92 35.73 -21.92
C ALA A 170 33.20 34.52 -22.55
N LEU A 171 33.68 34.05 -23.71
CA LEU A 171 33.14 32.87 -24.38
C LEU A 171 33.36 31.59 -23.55
N ALA A 172 34.54 31.43 -22.95
CA ALA A 172 34.84 30.29 -22.08
C ALA A 172 33.93 30.24 -20.84
N LEU A 173 33.72 31.38 -20.18
CA LEU A 173 32.79 31.47 -19.05
C LEU A 173 31.34 31.18 -19.46
N ALA A 174 30.90 31.69 -20.62
CA ALA A 174 29.57 31.43 -21.15
C ALA A 174 29.37 29.94 -21.47
N ALA A 175 30.37 29.29 -22.06
CA ALA A 175 30.36 27.86 -22.35
C ALA A 175 30.31 27.03 -21.05
N ALA A 176 31.11 27.37 -20.04
CA ALA A 176 31.12 26.70 -18.74
C ALA A 176 29.73 26.74 -18.07
N GLU A 177 29.07 27.90 -18.12
CA GLU A 177 27.74 28.08 -17.54
C GLU A 177 26.65 27.38 -18.35
N GLY A 178 26.68 27.48 -19.69
CA GLY A 178 25.74 26.79 -20.56
C GLY A 178 25.80 25.27 -20.39
N TYR A 179 27.00 24.72 -20.24
CA TYR A 179 27.21 23.30 -20.01
C TYR A 179 26.73 22.85 -18.63
N ALA A 180 27.01 23.64 -17.57
CA ALA A 180 26.52 23.36 -16.23
C ALA A 180 24.99 23.38 -16.13
N ARG A 181 24.32 24.34 -16.79
CA ARG A 181 22.86 24.41 -16.86
C ARG A 181 22.26 23.21 -17.58
N SER A 182 22.84 22.82 -18.72
CA SER A 182 22.38 21.67 -19.51
C SER A 182 22.47 20.37 -18.73
N PHE A 183 23.59 20.15 -18.03
CA PHE A 183 23.76 18.98 -17.16
C PHE A 183 22.70 18.95 -16.05
N ARG A 184 22.45 20.09 -15.39
CA ARG A 184 21.42 20.19 -14.35
C ARG A 184 20.03 19.86 -14.89
N ALA A 185 19.67 20.39 -16.06
CA ALA A 185 18.37 20.12 -16.69
C ALA A 185 18.19 18.62 -17.00
N ILE A 186 19.20 17.98 -17.60
CA ILE A 186 19.17 16.54 -17.92
C ILE A 186 19.06 15.69 -16.66
N PHE A 187 19.82 16.04 -15.61
CA PHE A 187 19.79 15.32 -14.34
C PHE A 187 18.40 15.39 -13.70
N LEU A 188 17.82 16.58 -13.61
CA LEU A 188 16.47 16.78 -13.06
C LEU A 188 15.42 16.02 -13.88
N HIS A 189 15.50 16.08 -15.22
CA HIS A 189 14.56 15.38 -16.09
C HIS A 189 14.63 13.85 -15.90
N ARG A 190 15.85 13.27 -15.84
CA ARG A 190 16.01 11.83 -15.62
C ARG A 190 15.45 11.37 -14.28
N ARG A 191 15.66 12.15 -13.22
CA ARG A 191 15.13 11.80 -11.90
C ARG A 191 13.61 11.94 -11.84
N ALA A 192 13.05 12.98 -12.47
CA ALA A 192 11.59 13.13 -12.58
C ALA A 192 10.95 11.97 -13.35
N LEU A 193 11.59 11.52 -14.45
CA LEU A 193 11.14 10.35 -15.19
C LEU A 193 11.23 9.07 -14.35
N GLN A 194 12.30 8.89 -13.58
CA GLN A 194 12.45 7.75 -12.69
C GLN A 194 11.36 7.74 -11.61
N ALA A 195 11.17 8.87 -10.91
CA ALA A 195 10.12 9.00 -9.90
C ALA A 195 8.72 8.74 -10.49
N SER A 196 8.44 9.21 -11.71
CA SER A 196 7.17 8.93 -12.39
C SER A 196 7.01 7.45 -12.76
N ARG A 197 8.09 6.76 -13.12
CA ARG A 197 8.06 5.31 -13.39
C ARG A 197 7.82 4.51 -12.12
N ASP A 198 8.56 4.82 -11.06
CA ASP A 198 8.43 4.14 -9.78
C ASP A 198 7.00 4.32 -9.22
N ALA A 199 6.43 5.53 -9.34
CA ALA A 199 5.04 5.79 -8.95
C ALA A 199 4.03 5.01 -9.81
N ALA A 200 4.25 4.94 -11.12
CA ALA A 200 3.37 4.18 -12.03
C ALA A 200 3.45 2.66 -11.77
N GLU A 201 4.64 2.13 -11.47
CA GLU A 201 4.83 0.72 -11.11
C GLU A 201 4.16 0.38 -9.79
N SER A 202 4.26 1.25 -8.78
CA SER A 202 3.55 1.07 -7.50
C SER A 202 2.03 1.07 -7.69
N ALA A 203 1.48 2.05 -8.40
CA ALA A 203 0.04 2.13 -8.67
C ALA A 203 -0.47 0.93 -9.46
N ARG A 204 0.33 0.42 -10.41
CA ARG A 204 0.01 -0.79 -11.17
C ARG A 204 0.02 -2.03 -10.27
N ALA A 205 1.02 -2.18 -9.41
CA ALA A 205 1.12 -3.31 -8.50
C ALA A 205 -0.08 -3.35 -7.52
N GLU A 206 -0.51 -2.20 -7.00
CA GLU A 206 -1.71 -2.06 -6.18
C GLU A 206 -2.98 -2.46 -6.93
N ALA A 207 -3.16 -1.96 -8.16
CA ALA A 207 -4.32 -2.31 -8.99
C ALA A 207 -4.38 -3.80 -9.34
N GLU A 208 -3.23 -4.41 -9.67
CA GLU A 208 -3.15 -5.85 -9.93
C GLU A 208 -3.42 -6.69 -8.67
N ALA A 209 -2.94 -6.25 -7.50
CA ALA A 209 -3.23 -6.91 -6.24
C ALA A 209 -4.73 -6.86 -5.90
N ALA A 210 -5.38 -5.69 -6.08
CA ALA A 210 -6.81 -5.54 -5.90
C ALA A 210 -7.63 -6.42 -6.88
N THR A 211 -7.18 -6.50 -8.14
CA THR A 211 -7.81 -7.36 -9.16
C THR A 211 -7.71 -8.84 -8.77
N ARG A 212 -6.51 -9.30 -8.38
CA ARG A 212 -6.32 -10.69 -7.91
C ARG A 212 -7.18 -11.01 -6.69
N ALA A 213 -7.28 -10.09 -5.73
CA ALA A 213 -8.14 -10.27 -4.56
C ALA A 213 -9.63 -10.38 -4.95
N LYS A 214 -10.08 -9.56 -5.91
CA LYS A 214 -11.45 -9.64 -6.45
C LYS A 214 -11.72 -10.98 -7.14
N ASP A 215 -10.80 -11.45 -7.97
CA ASP A 215 -10.96 -12.72 -8.69
C ASP A 215 -10.99 -13.91 -7.73
N GLN A 216 -10.10 -13.91 -6.73
CA GLN A 216 -10.10 -14.91 -5.67
C GLN A 216 -11.42 -14.89 -4.88
N PHE A 217 -11.93 -13.71 -4.54
CA PHE A 217 -13.24 -13.55 -3.90
C PHE A 217 -14.37 -14.15 -4.74
N LEU A 218 -14.44 -13.81 -6.03
CA LEU A 218 -15.48 -14.33 -6.93
C LEU A 218 -15.40 -15.85 -7.09
N ALA A 219 -14.19 -16.41 -7.13
CA ALA A 219 -13.99 -17.86 -7.20
C ALA A 219 -14.50 -18.56 -5.92
N THR A 220 -14.11 -18.08 -4.73
CA THR A 220 -14.58 -18.62 -3.45
C THR A 220 -16.09 -18.47 -3.30
N LEU A 221 -16.63 -17.30 -3.62
CA LEU A 221 -18.07 -17.05 -3.61
C LEU A 221 -18.83 -18.04 -4.48
N SER A 222 -18.37 -18.26 -5.71
CA SER A 222 -19.00 -19.20 -6.63
C SER A 222 -19.02 -20.63 -6.08
N HIS A 223 -17.95 -21.04 -5.38
CA HIS A 223 -17.86 -22.35 -4.76
C HIS A 223 -18.82 -22.50 -3.57
N GLU A 224 -18.82 -21.53 -2.66
CA GLU A 224 -19.65 -21.53 -1.45
C GLU A 224 -21.15 -21.44 -1.78
N LEU A 225 -21.54 -20.76 -2.87
CA LEU A 225 -22.93 -20.74 -3.35
C LEU A 225 -23.35 -22.05 -4.01
N ARG A 226 -22.46 -22.66 -4.80
CA ARG A 226 -22.78 -23.86 -5.60
C ARG A 226 -22.92 -25.12 -4.74
N SER A 227 -22.10 -25.27 -3.70
CA SER A 227 -22.10 -26.48 -2.86
C SER A 227 -23.47 -26.79 -2.19
N PRO A 228 -24.09 -25.87 -1.42
CA PRO A 228 -25.39 -26.13 -0.81
C PRO A 228 -26.50 -26.25 -1.88
N LEU A 229 -26.41 -25.50 -2.97
CA LEU A 229 -27.37 -25.58 -4.07
C LEU A 229 -27.35 -26.97 -4.74
N ASN A 230 -26.15 -27.50 -5.03
CA ASN A 230 -26.00 -28.85 -5.58
C ASN A 230 -26.55 -29.92 -4.64
N ALA A 231 -26.40 -29.74 -3.32
CA ALA A 231 -26.98 -30.64 -2.33
C ALA A 231 -28.52 -30.60 -2.37
N VAL A 232 -29.13 -29.41 -2.45
CA VAL A 232 -30.58 -29.23 -2.60
C VAL A 232 -31.06 -29.88 -3.90
N LEU A 233 -30.41 -29.62 -5.03
CA LEU A 233 -30.77 -30.21 -6.33
C LEU A 233 -30.66 -31.73 -6.35
N SER A 234 -29.63 -32.30 -5.70
CA SER A 234 -29.47 -33.76 -5.60
C SER A 234 -30.59 -34.40 -4.78
N TRP A 235 -30.88 -33.87 -3.58
CA TRP A 235 -31.94 -34.41 -2.72
C TRP A 235 -33.32 -34.27 -3.35
N THR A 236 -33.61 -33.14 -4.00
CA THR A 236 -34.87 -32.92 -4.71
C THR A 236 -35.04 -33.88 -5.90
N ASP A 237 -33.98 -34.17 -6.67
CA ASP A 237 -34.04 -35.17 -7.74
C ASP A 237 -34.28 -36.59 -7.21
N MET A 238 -33.62 -36.97 -6.10
CA MET A 238 -33.84 -38.26 -5.43
C MET A 238 -35.27 -38.41 -4.90
N LEU A 239 -35.83 -37.36 -4.28
CA LEU A 239 -37.21 -37.31 -3.80
C LEU A 239 -38.20 -37.45 -4.96
N ARG A 240 -37.99 -36.69 -6.04
CA ARG A 240 -38.87 -36.69 -7.23
C ARG A 240 -38.91 -38.06 -7.92
N ARG A 241 -37.79 -38.79 -7.92
CA ARG A 241 -37.70 -40.13 -8.52
C ARG A 241 -38.25 -41.24 -7.60
N GLY A 242 -38.66 -40.93 -6.38
CA GLY A 242 -39.15 -41.93 -5.41
C GLY A 242 -38.07 -42.94 -5.00
N LEU A 243 -36.79 -42.57 -5.05
CA LEU A 243 -35.66 -43.47 -4.77
C LEU A 243 -35.35 -43.63 -3.27
N LEU A 244 -36.11 -42.97 -2.40
CA LEU A 244 -35.83 -42.87 -0.96
C LEU A 244 -36.93 -43.55 -0.15
N ASP A 245 -36.56 -44.27 0.90
CA ASP A 245 -37.51 -44.72 1.93
C ASP A 245 -37.95 -43.55 2.83
N GLU A 246 -38.98 -43.74 3.66
CA GLU A 246 -39.53 -42.69 4.53
C GLU A 246 -38.49 -42.05 5.48
N ARG A 247 -37.50 -42.82 5.94
CA ARG A 247 -36.45 -42.30 6.83
C ARG A 247 -35.50 -41.38 6.05
N HIS A 248 -35.15 -41.77 4.83
CA HIS A 248 -34.30 -40.99 3.95
C HIS A 248 -35.04 -39.76 3.39
N VAL A 249 -36.36 -39.84 3.19
CA VAL A 249 -37.19 -38.67 2.83
C VAL A 249 -37.10 -37.58 3.90
N ARG A 250 -37.28 -37.93 5.18
CA ARG A 250 -37.17 -36.96 6.29
C ARG A 250 -35.78 -36.32 6.35
N ARG A 251 -34.72 -37.12 6.24
CA ARG A 251 -33.33 -36.61 6.19
C ARG A 251 -33.08 -35.72 4.98
N ALA A 252 -33.63 -36.06 3.81
CA ALA A 252 -33.50 -35.26 2.60
C ALA A 252 -34.15 -33.88 2.79
N LEU A 253 -35.36 -33.83 3.34
CA LEU A 253 -36.07 -32.58 3.64
C LEU A 253 -35.31 -31.72 4.66
N GLU A 254 -34.85 -32.30 5.77
CA GLU A 254 -34.01 -31.61 6.77
C GLU A 254 -32.72 -31.05 6.13
N SER A 255 -32.10 -31.83 5.24
CA SER A 255 -30.90 -31.41 4.52
C SER A 255 -31.19 -30.27 3.54
N ILE A 256 -32.29 -30.33 2.78
CA ILE A 256 -32.72 -29.26 1.88
C ILE A 256 -32.94 -27.97 2.67
N GLU A 257 -33.71 -28.02 3.75
CA GLU A 257 -34.01 -26.86 4.58
C GLU A 257 -32.73 -26.23 5.17
N ARG A 258 -31.84 -27.05 5.72
CA ARG A 258 -30.56 -26.58 6.28
C ARG A 258 -29.69 -25.89 5.22
N ASN A 259 -29.59 -26.46 4.01
CA ASN A 259 -28.79 -25.89 2.93
C ASN A 259 -29.42 -24.59 2.39
N ALA A 260 -30.74 -24.53 2.24
CA ALA A 260 -31.46 -23.32 1.84
C ALA A 260 -31.26 -22.18 2.86
N LYS A 261 -31.45 -22.45 4.16
CA LYS A 261 -31.18 -21.48 5.24
C LYS A 261 -29.73 -21.01 5.26
N SER A 262 -28.77 -21.90 4.98
CA SER A 262 -27.36 -21.51 4.85
C SER A 262 -27.12 -20.60 3.65
N GLN A 263 -27.78 -20.84 2.52
CA GLN A 263 -27.64 -20.02 1.32
C GLN A 263 -28.23 -18.62 1.51
N ILE A 264 -29.39 -18.51 2.16
CA ILE A 264 -30.00 -17.22 2.51
C ILE A 264 -29.03 -16.38 3.36
N ARG A 265 -28.47 -16.97 4.42
CA ARG A 265 -27.48 -16.29 5.27
C ARG A 265 -26.24 -15.82 4.50
N LEU A 266 -25.72 -16.64 3.59
CA LEU A 266 -24.59 -16.24 2.74
C LEU A 266 -24.94 -15.03 1.86
N ILE A 267 -26.16 -14.97 1.31
CA ILE A 267 -26.61 -13.84 0.50
C ILE A 267 -26.77 -12.58 1.37
N GLU A 268 -27.35 -12.72 2.56
CA GLU A 268 -27.49 -11.62 3.52
C GLU A 268 -26.14 -11.04 3.94
N ASP A 269 -25.16 -11.89 4.28
CA ASP A 269 -23.80 -11.48 4.62
C ASP A 269 -23.12 -10.70 3.47
N LEU A 270 -23.34 -11.11 2.22
CA LEU A 270 -22.81 -10.40 1.05
C LEU A 270 -23.46 -9.03 0.85
N LEU A 271 -24.77 -8.93 1.06
CA LEU A 271 -25.50 -7.66 0.99
C LEU A 271 -25.04 -6.71 2.10
N ASP A 272 -24.83 -7.23 3.31
CA ASP A 272 -24.29 -6.45 4.42
C ASP A 272 -22.90 -5.92 4.10
N ILE A 273 -22.00 -6.74 3.58
CA ILE A 273 -20.66 -6.28 3.18
C ILE A 273 -20.72 -5.25 2.07
N SER A 274 -21.61 -5.41 1.09
CA SER A 274 -21.81 -4.40 0.04
C SER A 274 -22.25 -3.06 0.64
N ARG A 275 -23.21 -3.07 1.56
CA ARG A 275 -23.69 -1.86 2.27
C ARG A 275 -22.60 -1.24 3.13
N ILE A 276 -21.84 -2.05 3.86
CA ILE A 276 -20.71 -1.60 4.68
C ILE A 276 -19.63 -0.97 3.80
N ALA A 277 -19.22 -1.63 2.71
CA ALA A 277 -18.20 -1.10 1.80
C ALA A 277 -18.64 0.21 1.12
N ALA A 278 -19.95 0.40 0.91
CA ALA A 278 -20.51 1.63 0.40
C ALA A 278 -20.77 2.71 1.47
N GLY A 279 -20.57 2.42 2.76
CA GLY A 279 -20.92 3.32 3.87
C GLY A 279 -22.43 3.57 3.99
N LYS A 280 -23.27 2.64 3.52
CA LYS A 280 -24.74 2.75 3.46
C LYS A 280 -25.48 1.86 4.45
N LEU A 281 -24.77 1.20 5.36
CA LEU A 281 -25.42 0.44 6.42
C LEU A 281 -26.03 1.45 7.40
N SER A 282 -27.36 1.39 7.56
CA SER A 282 -28.10 2.21 8.52
C SER A 282 -28.65 1.30 9.60
N LEU A 283 -28.45 1.68 10.86
CA LEU A 283 -29.01 0.98 12.02
C LEU A 283 -30.40 1.50 12.32
N GLN A 284 -31.32 0.60 12.70
CA GLN A 284 -32.61 0.96 13.26
C GLN A 284 -32.50 0.96 14.79
N GLU A 285 -32.01 2.06 15.35
CA GLU A 285 -31.77 2.16 16.79
C GLU A 285 -33.05 2.08 17.62
N ALA A 286 -33.03 1.22 18.63
CA ALA A 286 -34.04 1.08 19.67
C ALA A 286 -33.36 0.82 21.03
N ASN A 287 -34.13 0.89 22.12
CA ASN A 287 -33.68 0.39 23.41
C ASN A 287 -33.80 -1.13 23.42
N VAL A 288 -32.65 -1.80 23.50
CA VAL A 288 -32.55 -3.25 23.41
C VAL A 288 -32.08 -3.80 24.76
N ASP A 289 -32.78 -4.78 25.29
CA ASP A 289 -32.29 -5.59 26.40
C ASP A 289 -31.29 -6.62 25.87
N LEU A 290 -29.99 -6.34 26.05
CA LEU A 290 -28.92 -7.18 25.53
C LEU A 290 -28.96 -8.59 26.15
N ALA A 291 -29.42 -8.73 27.39
CA ALA A 291 -29.56 -10.02 28.06
C ALA A 291 -30.52 -10.94 27.29
N SER A 292 -31.66 -10.39 26.87
CA SER A 292 -32.68 -11.10 26.08
C SER A 292 -32.16 -11.51 24.70
N VAL A 293 -31.38 -10.65 24.04
CA VAL A 293 -30.74 -10.97 22.76
C VAL A 293 -29.78 -12.16 22.91
N VAL A 294 -28.88 -12.10 23.91
CA VAL A 294 -27.92 -13.19 24.16
C VAL A 294 -28.63 -14.49 24.51
N ALA A 295 -29.63 -14.45 25.38
CA ALA A 295 -30.43 -15.62 25.73
C ALA A 295 -31.13 -16.25 24.52
N SER A 296 -31.68 -15.42 23.61
CA SER A 296 -32.36 -15.90 22.40
C SER A 296 -31.40 -16.63 21.46
N VAL A 297 -30.19 -16.11 21.26
CA VAL A 297 -29.16 -16.76 20.41
C VAL A 297 -28.64 -18.04 21.05
N VAL A 298 -28.46 -18.06 22.38
CA VAL A 298 -28.07 -19.26 23.12
C VAL A 298 -29.09 -20.38 22.89
N GLU A 299 -30.38 -20.10 23.01
CA GLU A 299 -31.43 -21.10 22.76
C GLU A 299 -31.44 -21.59 21.32
N LEU A 300 -31.24 -20.69 20.35
CA LEU A 300 -31.14 -21.06 18.93
C LEU A 300 -30.02 -22.07 18.65
N LEU A 301 -28.87 -21.93 19.33
CA LEU A 301 -27.69 -22.76 19.11
C LEU A 301 -27.59 -23.96 20.05
N ARG A 302 -28.45 -24.04 21.08
CA ARG A 302 -28.45 -25.11 22.08
C ARG A 302 -28.53 -26.50 21.44
N GLY A 303 -29.49 -26.72 20.54
CA GLY A 303 -29.64 -28.01 19.85
C GLY A 303 -28.44 -28.39 18.96
N VAL A 304 -27.77 -27.40 18.35
CA VAL A 304 -26.56 -27.64 17.53
C VAL A 304 -25.37 -28.01 18.41
N ALA A 305 -25.21 -27.35 19.56
CA ALA A 305 -24.17 -27.66 20.52
C ALA A 305 -24.38 -29.04 21.15
N GLU A 306 -25.60 -29.37 21.57
CA GLU A 306 -25.95 -30.68 22.13
C GLU A 306 -25.72 -31.81 21.12
N ALA A 307 -26.09 -31.63 19.85
CA ALA A 307 -25.82 -32.60 18.79
C ALA A 307 -24.31 -32.85 18.57
N LYS A 308 -23.46 -31.90 18.93
CA LYS A 308 -21.99 -31.99 18.88
C LYS A 308 -21.38 -32.29 20.26
N GLN A 309 -22.19 -32.63 21.26
CA GLN A 309 -21.77 -32.90 22.64
C GLN A 309 -20.94 -31.75 23.27
N ILE A 310 -21.23 -30.50 22.91
CA ILE A 310 -20.58 -29.32 23.47
C ILE A 310 -21.36 -28.85 24.70
N VAL A 311 -20.66 -28.62 25.81
CA VAL A 311 -21.23 -28.03 27.02
C VAL A 311 -21.36 -26.52 26.85
N LEU A 312 -22.59 -25.99 26.91
CA LEU A 312 -22.86 -24.55 26.95
C LEU A 312 -23.00 -24.07 28.41
N ASP A 313 -22.06 -23.27 28.90
CA ASP A 313 -22.12 -22.59 30.20
C ASP A 313 -22.54 -21.13 30.00
N VAL A 314 -23.67 -20.72 30.56
CA VAL A 314 -24.28 -19.42 30.29
C VAL A 314 -24.47 -18.66 31.59
N ARG A 315 -23.79 -17.52 31.71
CA ARG A 315 -23.80 -16.65 32.89
C ARG A 315 -24.20 -15.25 32.49
N LEU A 316 -25.49 -14.97 32.59
CA LEU A 316 -26.05 -13.64 32.31
C LEU A 316 -26.35 -12.97 33.64
N ASP A 317 -25.96 -11.70 33.77
CA ASP A 317 -26.34 -10.89 34.93
C ASP A 317 -27.87 -10.77 35.01
N GLN A 318 -28.43 -10.86 36.22
CA GLN A 318 -29.89 -10.87 36.42
C GLN A 318 -30.42 -9.44 36.48
N GLY A 319 -30.48 -8.79 35.32
CA GLY A 319 -31.04 -7.44 35.17
C GLY A 319 -31.24 -7.08 33.69
N VAL A 320 -32.15 -6.13 33.43
CA VAL A 320 -32.27 -5.54 32.09
C VAL A 320 -31.00 -4.75 31.82
N VAL A 321 -30.32 -5.05 30.72
CA VAL A 321 -29.10 -4.36 30.29
C VAL A 321 -29.46 -3.54 29.04
N PRO A 322 -29.98 -2.30 29.22
CA PRO A 322 -30.44 -1.50 28.10
C PRO A 322 -29.23 -0.95 27.34
N VAL A 323 -29.13 -1.36 26.08
CA VAL A 323 -28.20 -0.76 25.11
C VAL A 323 -29.01 -0.09 24.02
N ARG A 324 -28.52 1.05 23.53
CA ARG A 324 -29.10 1.70 22.37
C ARG A 324 -28.54 1.07 21.10
N GLY A 325 -29.38 0.43 20.30
CA GLY A 325 -28.92 -0.31 19.14
C GLY A 325 -30.02 -0.93 18.31
N ASP A 326 -29.62 -1.51 17.19
CA ASP A 326 -30.50 -2.27 16.31
C ASP A 326 -30.59 -3.73 16.82
N PRO A 327 -31.77 -4.19 17.25
CA PRO A 327 -31.93 -5.51 17.86
C PRO A 327 -31.57 -6.64 16.90
N THR A 328 -31.89 -6.50 15.61
CA THR A 328 -31.59 -7.51 14.59
C THR A 328 -30.09 -7.59 14.36
N ARG A 329 -29.39 -6.45 14.32
CA ARG A 329 -27.94 -6.41 14.13
C ARG A 329 -27.16 -6.88 15.37
N LEU A 330 -27.63 -6.55 16.57
CA LEU A 330 -27.04 -7.06 17.81
C LEU A 330 -27.23 -8.58 17.92
N HIS A 331 -28.38 -9.11 17.52
CA HIS A 331 -28.58 -10.56 17.41
C HIS A 331 -27.57 -11.19 16.44
N GLN A 332 -27.37 -10.59 15.26
CA GLN A 332 -26.40 -11.06 14.27
C GLN A 332 -24.96 -11.06 14.82
N VAL A 333 -24.55 -10.05 15.60
CA VAL A 333 -23.24 -10.02 16.27
C VAL A 333 -23.08 -11.24 17.18
N VAL A 334 -24.04 -11.46 18.08
CA VAL A 334 -23.96 -12.56 19.06
C VAL A 334 -24.02 -13.93 18.36
N GLU A 335 -24.87 -14.08 17.33
CA GLU A 335 -24.97 -15.29 16.52
C GLU A 335 -23.64 -15.59 15.81
N ASN A 336 -22.97 -14.59 15.24
CA ASN A 336 -21.66 -14.76 14.61
C ASN A 336 -20.58 -15.24 15.59
N LEU A 337 -20.61 -14.79 16.84
CA LEU A 337 -19.64 -15.23 17.85
C LEU A 337 -19.93 -16.63 18.37
N LEU A 338 -21.16 -16.91 18.80
CA LEU A 338 -21.52 -18.22 19.35
C LEU A 338 -21.48 -19.32 18.28
N SER A 339 -21.93 -19.04 17.05
CA SER A 339 -21.87 -20.02 15.97
C SER A 339 -20.42 -20.38 15.63
N ASN A 340 -19.50 -19.41 15.63
CA ASN A 340 -18.07 -19.68 15.47
C ASN A 340 -17.51 -20.52 16.63
N ALA A 341 -17.85 -20.19 17.88
CA ALA A 341 -17.42 -20.96 19.05
C ALA A 341 -17.86 -22.43 18.98
N VAL A 342 -19.15 -22.68 18.67
CA VAL A 342 -19.70 -24.04 18.50
C VAL A 342 -19.09 -24.76 17.28
N LYS A 343 -18.89 -24.04 16.17
CA LYS A 343 -18.30 -24.58 14.94
C LYS A 343 -16.87 -25.07 15.14
N PHE A 344 -16.03 -24.29 15.82
CA PHE A 344 -14.60 -24.56 15.97
C PHE A 344 -14.22 -25.31 17.24
N THR A 345 -15.17 -25.57 18.13
CA THR A 345 -14.98 -26.45 19.29
C THR A 345 -15.17 -27.92 18.90
N PRO A 346 -14.20 -28.82 19.14
CA PRO A 346 -14.37 -30.26 18.92
C PRO A 346 -15.51 -30.87 19.76
N GLU A 347 -15.91 -32.09 19.40
CA GLU A 347 -16.89 -32.87 20.17
C GLU A 347 -16.41 -33.09 21.62
N GLY A 348 -17.30 -32.92 22.59
CA GLY A 348 -16.98 -33.01 24.02
C GLY A 348 -16.33 -31.76 24.64
N GLY A 349 -16.14 -30.68 23.86
CA GLY A 349 -15.61 -29.40 24.36
C GLY A 349 -16.65 -28.55 25.09
N ALA A 350 -16.28 -27.31 25.42
CA ALA A 350 -17.15 -26.36 26.12
C ALA A 350 -17.12 -24.97 25.49
N VAL A 351 -18.26 -24.28 25.53
CA VAL A 351 -18.43 -22.89 25.14
C VAL A 351 -19.10 -22.15 26.31
N GLY A 352 -18.41 -21.14 26.84
CA GLY A 352 -18.88 -20.25 27.88
C GLY A 352 -19.35 -18.91 27.32
N VAL A 353 -20.52 -18.46 27.76
CA VAL A 353 -21.07 -17.14 27.43
C VAL A 353 -21.29 -16.38 28.74
N GLU A 354 -20.53 -15.32 28.95
CA GLU A 354 -20.69 -14.43 30.10
C GLU A 354 -21.15 -13.05 29.64
N MET A 355 -22.14 -12.47 30.31
CA MET A 355 -22.53 -11.07 30.12
C MET A 355 -22.39 -10.33 31.45
N LYS A 356 -21.66 -9.20 31.41
CA LYS A 356 -21.45 -8.33 32.57
C LYS A 356 -21.84 -6.91 32.22
N CYS A 357 -22.47 -6.22 33.17
CA CYS A 357 -22.75 -4.80 33.06
C CYS A 357 -21.81 -4.05 34.02
N THR A 358 -21.12 -3.03 33.51
CA THR A 358 -20.37 -2.07 34.33
C THR A 358 -21.10 -0.72 34.32
N ASP A 359 -20.61 0.29 35.02
CA ASP A 359 -21.23 1.63 35.00
C ASP A 359 -21.14 2.33 33.62
N ALA A 360 -20.25 1.87 32.73
CA ALA A 360 -19.96 2.55 31.46
C ALA A 360 -20.34 1.74 30.20
N HIS A 361 -20.34 0.41 30.28
CA HIS A 361 -20.59 -0.45 29.12
C HIS A 361 -21.15 -1.81 29.54
N ALA A 362 -21.91 -2.42 28.62
CA ALA A 362 -22.24 -3.83 28.64
C ALA A 362 -21.12 -4.62 27.95
N GLU A 363 -20.67 -5.71 28.57
CA GLU A 363 -19.66 -6.61 28.02
C GLU A 363 -20.24 -8.01 27.81
N VAL A 364 -20.10 -8.54 26.59
CA VAL A 364 -20.40 -9.94 26.24
C VAL A 364 -19.09 -10.66 25.95
N VAL A 365 -18.85 -11.75 26.67
CA VAL A 365 -17.65 -12.58 26.55
C VAL A 365 -18.06 -13.97 26.08
N VAL A 366 -17.50 -14.41 24.96
CA VAL A 366 -17.69 -15.76 24.41
C VAL A 366 -16.35 -16.47 24.45
N ARG A 367 -16.23 -17.52 25.25
CA ARG A 367 -15.02 -18.33 25.39
C ARG A 367 -15.30 -19.74 24.93
N ASP A 368 -14.36 -20.33 24.20
CA ASP A 368 -14.47 -21.70 23.71
C ASP A 368 -13.20 -22.50 24.03
N THR A 369 -13.32 -23.82 24.09
CA THR A 369 -12.18 -24.75 24.24
C THR A 369 -11.79 -25.37 22.90
N GLY A 370 -11.97 -24.63 21.81
CA GLY A 370 -11.79 -25.14 20.46
C GLY A 370 -10.35 -25.18 19.98
N ILE A 371 -10.21 -25.26 18.65
CA ILE A 371 -8.91 -25.41 17.97
C ILE A 371 -7.96 -24.21 18.14
N GLY A 372 -8.40 -23.14 18.80
CA GLY A 372 -7.61 -21.93 19.01
C GLY A 372 -7.27 -21.19 17.71
N ILE A 373 -6.55 -20.08 17.85
CA ILE A 373 -6.20 -19.19 16.74
C ILE A 373 -4.68 -18.97 16.76
N PRO A 374 -3.97 -19.33 15.66
CA PRO A 374 -2.55 -19.03 15.51
C PRO A 374 -2.24 -17.53 15.63
N PRO A 375 -1.12 -17.12 16.24
CA PRO A 375 -0.79 -15.70 16.44
C PRO A 375 -0.72 -14.86 15.16
N ASP A 376 -0.26 -15.45 14.06
CA ASP A 376 -0.20 -14.84 12.73
C ASP A 376 -1.60 -14.55 12.16
N VAL A 377 -2.56 -15.43 12.46
CA VAL A 377 -3.95 -15.28 12.03
C VAL A 377 -4.73 -14.34 12.94
N LEU A 378 -4.46 -14.33 14.25
CA LEU A 378 -5.18 -13.55 15.27
C LEU A 378 -5.28 -12.06 14.92
N SER A 379 -4.20 -11.49 14.38
CA SER A 379 -4.16 -10.08 13.98
C SER A 379 -5.10 -9.73 12.81
N ARG A 380 -5.57 -10.74 12.06
CA ARG A 380 -6.33 -10.61 10.81
C ARG A 380 -7.68 -11.32 10.82
N ILE A 381 -8.13 -11.88 11.95
CA ILE A 381 -9.41 -12.63 12.00
C ILE A 381 -10.65 -11.77 11.70
N PHE A 382 -10.53 -10.45 11.86
CA PHE A 382 -11.58 -9.49 11.56
C PHE A 382 -11.45 -8.90 10.14
N ASP A 383 -10.43 -9.29 9.39
CA ASP A 383 -10.29 -8.90 7.98
C ASP A 383 -11.32 -9.67 7.15
N ARG A 384 -11.93 -8.98 6.19
CA ARG A 384 -12.89 -9.58 5.27
C ARG A 384 -12.20 -10.66 4.45
N PHE A 385 -12.86 -11.80 4.26
CA PHE A 385 -12.36 -12.92 3.44
C PHE A 385 -11.08 -13.56 3.97
N HIS A 386 -10.68 -13.27 5.21
CA HIS A 386 -9.50 -13.88 5.81
C HIS A 386 -9.86 -15.17 6.52
N GLN A 387 -9.10 -16.23 6.25
CA GLN A 387 -9.29 -17.55 6.84
C GLN A 387 -7.94 -18.15 7.26
N ALA A 388 -7.93 -18.86 8.38
CA ALA A 388 -6.71 -19.37 9.01
C ALA A 388 -5.96 -20.39 8.15
N ASP A 389 -6.65 -21.24 7.37
CA ASP A 389 -5.97 -22.29 6.58
C ASP A 389 -6.84 -22.97 5.49
N ASN A 390 -6.18 -23.49 4.43
CA ASN A 390 -6.84 -24.25 3.34
C ASN A 390 -7.30 -25.68 3.76
N SER A 391 -6.85 -26.15 4.93
CA SER A 391 -7.17 -27.46 5.50
C SER A 391 -8.47 -27.45 6.32
N THR A 392 -8.68 -26.38 7.10
CA THR A 392 -9.88 -26.13 7.92
C THR A 392 -11.07 -25.68 7.07
N THR A 393 -10.84 -24.94 5.97
CA THR A 393 -11.87 -24.54 4.99
C THR A 393 -12.58 -25.73 4.36
N ARG A 394 -11.87 -26.81 4.02
CA ARG A 394 -12.49 -28.05 3.50
C ARG A 394 -13.37 -28.77 4.52
N ARG A 395 -13.11 -28.59 5.83
CA ARG A 395 -13.82 -29.31 6.91
C ARG A 395 -15.03 -28.54 7.44
N TYR A 396 -14.98 -27.21 7.46
CA TYR A 396 -15.98 -26.37 8.12
C TYR A 396 -16.60 -25.26 7.24
N GLY A 397 -16.07 -24.97 6.04
CA GLY A 397 -16.64 -24.03 5.06
C GLY A 397 -16.81 -22.57 5.53
N GLY A 398 -17.30 -21.69 4.65
CA GLY A 398 -17.67 -20.29 4.95
C GLY A 398 -16.81 -19.25 4.23
N LEU A 399 -17.31 -18.03 4.09
CA LEU A 399 -16.64 -16.92 3.36
C LEU A 399 -15.70 -16.07 4.23
N GLY A 400 -15.59 -16.35 5.53
CA GLY A 400 -14.77 -15.53 6.46
C GLY A 400 -15.33 -14.13 6.68
N LEU A 401 -16.67 -14.00 6.69
CA LEU A 401 -17.36 -12.70 6.75
C LEU A 401 -17.95 -12.37 8.12
N GLY A 402 -18.40 -13.39 8.87
CA GLY A 402 -19.15 -13.18 10.12
C GLY A 402 -18.42 -12.30 11.14
N LEU A 403 -17.12 -12.52 11.37
CA LEU A 403 -16.34 -11.70 12.31
C LEU A 403 -16.11 -10.27 11.81
N ALA A 404 -15.89 -10.08 10.50
CA ALA A 404 -15.73 -8.76 9.91
C ALA A 404 -17.04 -7.95 9.98
N ILE A 405 -18.18 -8.61 9.74
CA ILE A 405 -19.52 -8.03 9.91
C ILE A 405 -19.75 -7.70 11.39
N ALA A 406 -19.48 -8.63 12.30
CA ALA A 406 -19.64 -8.39 13.74
C ALA A 406 -18.83 -7.18 14.22
N ARG A 407 -17.57 -7.03 13.77
CA ARG A 407 -16.74 -5.87 14.10
C ARG A 407 -17.33 -4.57 13.62
N GLU A 408 -17.79 -4.52 12.37
CA GLU A 408 -18.40 -3.32 11.82
C GLU A 408 -19.70 -2.96 12.54
N LEU A 409 -20.57 -3.96 12.78
CA LEU A 409 -21.82 -3.75 13.51
C LEU A 409 -21.56 -3.20 14.91
N VAL A 410 -20.65 -3.82 15.67
CA VAL A 410 -20.27 -3.33 17.01
C VAL A 410 -19.71 -1.91 16.93
N HIS A 411 -18.89 -1.60 15.94
CA HIS A 411 -18.34 -0.26 15.76
C HIS A 411 -19.42 0.79 15.45
N GLN A 412 -20.40 0.47 14.60
CA GLN A 412 -21.52 1.38 14.32
C GLN A 412 -22.45 1.59 15.53
N HIS A 413 -22.47 0.65 16.47
CA HIS A 413 -23.12 0.82 17.78
C HIS A 413 -22.26 1.58 18.80
N GLY A 414 -21.11 2.14 18.39
CA GLY A 414 -20.20 2.87 19.27
C GLY A 414 -19.39 1.98 20.23
N GLY A 415 -19.35 0.67 19.97
CA GLY A 415 -18.66 -0.32 20.78
C GLY A 415 -17.29 -0.74 20.25
N SER A 416 -16.70 -1.74 20.91
CA SER A 416 -15.47 -2.42 20.46
C SER A 416 -15.60 -3.94 20.55
N ILE A 417 -14.88 -4.64 19.67
CA ILE A 417 -14.74 -6.10 19.72
C ILE A 417 -13.26 -6.48 19.72
N GLU A 418 -12.90 -7.42 20.58
CA GLU A 418 -11.54 -7.92 20.78
C GLU A 418 -11.55 -9.45 20.76
N ALA A 419 -10.42 -10.05 20.38
CA ALA A 419 -10.23 -11.49 20.42
C ALA A 419 -8.86 -11.84 20.97
N GLU A 420 -8.82 -12.89 21.78
CA GLU A 420 -7.62 -13.45 22.37
C GLU A 420 -7.62 -14.97 22.16
N SER A 421 -6.46 -15.52 21.84
CA SER A 421 -6.23 -16.96 21.84
C SER A 421 -4.80 -17.24 22.28
N PRO A 422 -4.57 -18.16 23.23
CA PRO A 422 -3.21 -18.54 23.63
C PRO A 422 -2.42 -19.31 22.55
N GLY A 423 -3.07 -19.71 21.45
CA GLY A 423 -2.50 -20.50 20.37
C GLY A 423 -3.39 -21.69 20.01
N GLU A 424 -2.89 -22.54 19.11
CA GLU A 424 -3.62 -23.71 18.62
C GLU A 424 -3.99 -24.69 19.75
N ASN A 425 -5.22 -25.21 19.68
CA ASN A 425 -5.85 -26.15 20.61
C ASN A 425 -5.99 -25.64 22.07
N LEU A 426 -5.87 -24.32 22.27
CA LEU A 426 -6.03 -23.67 23.57
C LEU A 426 -7.30 -22.81 23.65
N GLY A 427 -8.19 -22.93 22.66
CA GLY A 427 -9.44 -22.19 22.57
C GLY A 427 -9.27 -20.71 22.21
N SER A 428 -10.37 -19.99 22.18
CA SER A 428 -10.40 -18.54 21.96
C SER A 428 -11.35 -17.83 22.92
N THR A 429 -11.19 -16.52 23.02
CA THR A 429 -12.08 -15.66 23.79
C THR A 429 -12.36 -14.40 22.99
N PHE A 430 -13.64 -14.14 22.71
CA PHE A 430 -14.11 -12.93 22.05
C PHE A 430 -14.81 -12.05 23.08
N ARG A 431 -14.54 -10.74 23.03
CA ARG A 431 -15.07 -9.72 23.93
C ARG A 431 -15.74 -8.63 23.12
N VAL A 432 -17.02 -8.38 23.37
CA VAL A 432 -17.78 -7.26 22.78
C VAL A 432 -18.15 -6.29 23.88
N LYS A 433 -17.83 -5.01 23.71
CA LYS A 433 -18.16 -3.92 24.63
C LYS A 433 -19.09 -2.95 23.92
N LEU A 434 -20.26 -2.69 24.48
CA LEU A 434 -21.25 -1.74 23.96
C LEU A 434 -21.53 -0.65 25.00
N PRO A 435 -21.56 0.63 24.60
CA PRO A 435 -21.87 1.72 25.52
C PRO A 435 -23.29 1.54 26.07
N LEU A 436 -23.45 1.79 27.37
CA LEU A 436 -24.78 1.85 27.98
C LEU A 436 -25.44 3.17 27.62
N ASP A 437 -26.76 3.14 27.45
CA ASP A 437 -27.51 4.38 27.36
C ASP A 437 -27.63 4.99 28.76
N GLY A 438 -26.93 6.11 29.00
CA GLY A 438 -26.99 6.87 30.24
C GLY A 438 -28.35 7.54 30.50
N THR A 439 -29.32 7.38 29.59
CA THR A 439 -30.68 7.90 29.71
C THR A 439 -31.73 6.81 29.75
N VAL A 440 -31.77 6.02 30.84
CA VAL A 440 -32.93 5.15 31.10
C VAL A 440 -33.48 5.40 32.50
N ALA A 441 -34.47 6.30 32.56
CA ALA A 441 -35.59 6.10 33.47
C ALA A 441 -36.24 4.76 33.13
N ARG A 442 -36.48 3.92 34.15
CA ARG A 442 -37.19 2.64 34.05
C ARG A 442 -38.31 2.72 33.01
N PRO A 443 -38.33 1.86 31.98
CA PRO A 443 -39.46 1.83 31.07
C PRO A 443 -40.69 1.37 31.87
N GLU A 444 -41.72 2.22 31.89
CA GLU A 444 -43.08 1.73 32.07
C GLU A 444 -43.32 0.64 31.02
N THR A 445 -44.03 -0.39 31.45
CA THR A 445 -44.23 -1.66 30.78
C THR A 445 -45.01 -1.48 29.48
N ASN A 446 -44.38 -0.95 28.44
CA ASN A 446 -44.86 -1.11 27.08
C ASN A 446 -44.51 -2.54 26.69
N ALA A 447 -45.50 -3.42 26.83
CA ALA A 447 -45.46 -4.76 26.28
C ALA A 447 -44.96 -4.68 24.84
N VAL A 448 -43.76 -5.21 24.63
CA VAL A 448 -43.24 -5.53 23.30
C VAL A 448 -44.36 -6.31 22.61
N PRO A 449 -44.87 -5.89 21.43
CA PRO A 449 -45.72 -6.77 20.65
C PRO A 449 -44.87 -8.01 20.40
N ALA A 450 -45.29 -9.16 20.91
CA ALA A 450 -44.52 -10.39 20.86
C ALA A 450 -43.93 -10.55 19.46
N GLY A 451 -42.60 -10.36 19.37
CA GLY A 451 -41.88 -10.51 18.12
C GLY A 451 -42.24 -11.88 17.56
N TRP A 452 -42.61 -11.92 16.29
CA TRP A 452 -42.98 -13.15 15.61
C TRP A 452 -41.82 -14.15 15.74
N VAL A 453 -41.98 -15.12 16.63
CA VAL A 453 -41.10 -16.28 16.74
C VAL A 453 -41.57 -17.24 15.64
N PRO A 454 -40.72 -17.64 14.69
CA PRO A 454 -41.07 -18.67 13.73
C PRO A 454 -41.23 -19.99 14.48
N ARG A 455 -42.44 -20.26 14.98
CA ARG A 455 -42.86 -21.61 15.34
C ARG A 455 -43.01 -22.34 14.02
N GLY A 456 -42.50 -23.57 13.91
CA GLY A 456 -42.82 -24.43 12.77
C GLY A 456 -44.34 -24.58 12.62
N LEU A 457 -44.78 -25.32 11.59
CA LEU A 457 -46.21 -25.56 11.34
C LEU A 457 -46.96 -26.17 12.55
N GLU A 458 -46.22 -26.76 13.50
CA GLU A 458 -46.68 -27.30 14.79
C GLU A 458 -47.05 -26.18 15.78
N GLY A 459 -48.17 -25.50 15.55
CA GLY A 459 -48.69 -24.48 16.48
C GLY A 459 -49.51 -23.37 15.84
N LEU A 460 -49.81 -23.46 14.53
CA LEU A 460 -50.61 -22.47 13.83
C LEU A 460 -52.07 -22.53 14.31
N ALA A 461 -52.61 -21.36 14.67
CA ALA A 461 -54.02 -21.19 14.95
C ALA A 461 -54.85 -21.61 13.72
N THR A 462 -55.99 -22.24 13.95
CA THR A 462 -56.89 -22.66 12.87
C THR A 462 -57.52 -21.41 12.25
N LEU A 463 -57.25 -21.13 10.98
CA LEU A 463 -57.77 -20.00 10.21
C LEU A 463 -59.16 -20.30 9.59
N GLY A 464 -59.92 -21.18 10.24
CA GLY A 464 -61.22 -21.61 9.74
C GLY A 464 -62.14 -20.43 9.45
N ARG A 465 -62.69 -20.38 8.23
CA ARG A 465 -63.63 -19.34 7.72
C ARG A 465 -63.02 -17.98 7.37
N VAL A 466 -61.69 -17.85 7.33
CA VAL A 466 -61.04 -16.63 6.84
C VAL A 466 -60.80 -16.76 5.33
N ARG A 467 -61.29 -15.79 4.55
CA ARG A 467 -60.95 -15.64 3.14
C ARG A 467 -59.70 -14.79 2.99
N VAL A 468 -58.65 -15.33 2.37
CA VAL A 468 -57.36 -14.65 2.22
C VAL A 468 -57.05 -14.49 0.73
N LEU A 469 -56.77 -13.26 0.29
CA LEU A 469 -56.27 -12.98 -1.05
C LEU A 469 -54.74 -12.86 -0.96
N VAL A 470 -54.01 -13.72 -1.66
CA VAL A 470 -52.54 -13.70 -1.71
C VAL A 470 -52.13 -13.08 -3.04
N VAL A 471 -51.46 -11.93 -2.99
CA VAL A 471 -50.96 -11.24 -4.18
C VAL A 471 -49.43 -11.24 -4.14
N ASP A 472 -48.83 -11.99 -5.04
CA ASP A 472 -47.37 -12.11 -5.18
C ASP A 472 -47.07 -12.38 -6.65
N ASP A 473 -46.06 -11.75 -7.23
CA ASP A 473 -45.70 -11.90 -8.64
C ASP A 473 -44.92 -13.20 -8.90
N GLU A 474 -44.26 -13.75 -7.89
CA GLU A 474 -43.53 -15.01 -7.95
C GLU A 474 -44.46 -16.21 -7.73
N SER A 475 -44.58 -17.09 -8.73
CA SER A 475 -45.54 -18.21 -8.69
C SER A 475 -45.28 -19.17 -7.54
N ASP A 476 -44.02 -19.53 -7.32
CA ASP A 476 -43.66 -20.56 -6.34
C ASP A 476 -43.89 -20.06 -4.90
N ALA A 477 -43.61 -18.77 -4.64
CA ALA A 477 -43.89 -18.13 -3.37
C ALA A 477 -45.40 -18.06 -3.11
N ARG A 478 -46.18 -17.64 -4.13
CA ARG A 478 -47.64 -17.58 -4.07
C ARG A 478 -48.26 -18.95 -3.80
N ASP A 479 -47.80 -19.99 -4.48
CA ASP A 479 -48.30 -21.36 -4.32
C ASP A 479 -47.94 -21.92 -2.94
N SER A 480 -46.72 -21.66 -2.46
CA SER A 480 -46.28 -22.06 -1.11
C SER A 480 -47.11 -21.41 -0.01
N ILE A 481 -47.31 -20.09 -0.07
CA ILE A 481 -48.12 -19.34 0.90
C ILE A 481 -49.58 -19.84 0.86
N THR A 482 -50.12 -20.05 -0.34
CA THR A 482 -51.47 -20.58 -0.54
C THR A 482 -51.65 -21.95 0.09
N ALA A 483 -50.69 -22.85 -0.12
CA ALA A 483 -50.72 -24.19 0.45
C ALA A 483 -50.66 -24.17 1.99
N VAL A 484 -49.81 -23.33 2.59
CA VAL A 484 -49.71 -23.19 4.05
C VAL A 484 -51.00 -22.63 4.64
N LEU A 485 -51.54 -21.56 4.07
CA LEU A 485 -52.78 -20.94 4.55
C LEU A 485 -53.99 -21.89 4.41
N ALA A 486 -54.06 -22.64 3.30
CA ALA A 486 -55.07 -23.67 3.09
C ALA A 486 -54.93 -24.82 4.10
N HIS A 487 -53.70 -25.24 4.42
CA HIS A 487 -53.42 -26.25 5.45
C HIS A 487 -53.88 -25.79 6.84
N CYS A 488 -53.84 -24.49 7.12
CA CYS A 488 -54.39 -23.89 8.34
C CYS A 488 -55.93 -23.72 8.33
N GLY A 489 -56.61 -24.06 7.22
CA GLY A 489 -58.07 -24.01 7.09
C GLY A 489 -58.65 -22.70 6.53
N ALA A 490 -57.81 -21.81 5.96
CA ALA A 490 -58.28 -20.61 5.27
C ALA A 490 -58.80 -20.92 3.85
N GLU A 491 -59.71 -20.10 3.34
CA GLU A 491 -60.15 -20.12 1.93
C GLU A 491 -59.30 -19.10 1.16
N VAL A 492 -58.35 -19.58 0.36
CA VAL A 492 -57.31 -18.73 -0.23
C VAL A 492 -57.57 -18.50 -1.72
N THR A 493 -57.50 -17.23 -2.16
CA THR A 493 -57.52 -16.85 -3.57
C THR A 493 -56.14 -16.29 -3.94
N PRO A 494 -55.38 -16.93 -4.84
CA PRO A 494 -54.12 -16.39 -5.33
C PRO A 494 -54.34 -15.42 -6.50
N ALA A 495 -53.51 -14.38 -6.60
CA ALA A 495 -53.42 -13.46 -7.73
C ALA A 495 -51.96 -13.10 -8.02
N ALA A 496 -51.57 -13.03 -9.29
CA ALA A 496 -50.21 -12.68 -9.71
C ALA A 496 -49.97 -11.16 -9.78
N SER A 497 -51.04 -10.36 -9.66
CA SER A 497 -50.94 -8.91 -9.71
C SER A 497 -52.12 -8.25 -9.01
N VAL A 498 -51.97 -6.96 -8.68
CA VAL A 498 -53.05 -6.13 -8.14
C VAL A 498 -54.24 -6.04 -9.10
N GLN A 499 -54.02 -6.19 -10.41
CA GLN A 499 -55.10 -6.19 -11.41
C GLN A 499 -55.92 -7.47 -11.41
N GLU A 500 -55.29 -8.62 -11.17
CA GLU A 500 -55.96 -9.92 -11.06
C GLU A 500 -56.64 -10.10 -9.71
N ALA A 501 -56.18 -9.38 -8.69
CA ALA A 501 -56.71 -9.34 -7.34
C ALA A 501 -57.99 -8.49 -7.17
N ARG A 502 -58.33 -7.66 -8.17
CA ARG A 502 -59.50 -6.76 -8.18
C ARG A 502 -60.71 -7.43 -8.79
#